data_AF-A0A7V8XMV3-F1
#
_entry.id   AF-A0A7V8XMV3-F1
#
_cell.length_a   1.000
_cell.length_b   1.000
_cell.length_c   1.000
_cell.angle_alpha   90.00
_cell.angle_beta   90.00
_cell.angle_gamma   90.00
#
_symmetry.space_group_name_H-M   'P 1'
#
loop_
_entity.id
_entity.type
_entity.pdbx_description
1 polymer ?
#
loop_
_entity_poly.entity_id
_entity_poly.type
_entity_poly.pdbx_seq_one_letter_code
_entity_poly.pdbx_strand_id
1 'polypeptide(L)' 'MEQGGRLAAKAKVTDAILDKCKPIAGTPADCIEAIEEYRDAGCTHVMLELWGDKRHDQIRLFGEKVLPHFRD' A
#
# COMPACT_ATOMS: atom_id res chain seq x y z
N MET A 1 -21.69 13.11 -15.48
CA MET A 1 -20.50 12.42 -14.93
C MET A 1 -21.00 11.34 -14.00
N GLU A 2 -20.57 10.08 -14.17
CA GLU A 2 -20.97 9.01 -13.25
C GLU A 2 -20.52 9.35 -11.83
N GLN A 3 -21.43 9.17 -10.85
CA GLN A 3 -21.14 9.35 -9.43
C GLN A 3 -20.56 8.09 -8.78
N GLY A 4 -20.39 7.00 -9.55
CA GLY A 4 -19.88 5.71 -9.09
C GLY A 4 -18.44 5.43 -9.56
N GLY A 5 -17.90 4.31 -9.10
CA GLY A 5 -16.60 3.81 -9.51
C GLY A 5 -15.40 4.41 -8.77
N ARG A 6 -14.22 3.82 -9.00
CA ARG A 6 -12.99 4.11 -8.22
C ARG A 6 -12.55 5.58 -8.26
N LEU A 7 -12.80 6.28 -9.36
CA LEU A 7 -12.40 7.68 -9.53
C LEU A 7 -13.25 8.64 -8.69
N ALA A 8 -14.56 8.41 -8.65
CA ALA A 8 -15.46 9.15 -7.78
C ALA A 8 -15.21 8.82 -6.30
N ALA A 9 -14.93 7.54 -5.99
CA ALA A 9 -14.57 7.11 -4.65
C ALA A 9 -13.28 7.77 -4.14
N LYS A 10 -12.22 7.84 -4.97
CA LYS A 10 -10.95 8.50 -4.64
C LYS A 10 -11.15 9.93 -4.11
N ALA A 11 -12.06 10.70 -4.70
CA ALA A 11 -12.33 12.08 -4.29
C ALA A 11 -13.08 12.19 -2.95
N LYS A 12 -13.58 11.08 -2.39
CA LYS A 12 -14.31 11.01 -1.12
C LYS A 12 -13.52 10.34 -0.01
N VAL A 13 -12.36 9.73 -0.31
CA VAL A 13 -11.48 9.15 0.70
C VAL A 13 -10.88 10.28 1.53
N THR A 14 -11.16 10.27 2.83
CA THR A 14 -10.56 11.16 3.83
C THR A 14 -9.49 10.42 4.62
N ASP A 15 -8.65 11.14 5.34
CA ASP A 15 -7.63 10.54 6.20
C ASP A 15 -8.23 9.61 7.25
N ALA A 16 -9.40 9.96 7.80
CA ALA A 16 -10.12 9.14 8.77
C ALA A 16 -10.67 7.83 8.16
N ILE A 17 -10.98 7.82 6.86
CA ILE A 17 -11.35 6.59 6.14
C ILE A 17 -10.09 5.77 5.89
N LEU A 18 -9.03 6.42 5.45
CA LEU A 18 -7.76 5.79 5.13
C LEU A 18 -7.16 5.09 6.37
N ASP A 19 -7.13 5.76 7.53
CA ASP A 19 -6.61 5.19 8.77
C ASP A 19 -7.36 3.92 9.21
N LYS A 20 -8.68 3.87 9.00
CA LYS A 20 -9.48 2.66 9.30
C LYS A 20 -9.16 1.48 8.39
N CYS A 21 -8.69 1.74 7.17
CA CYS A 21 -8.29 0.70 6.23
C CYS A 21 -6.86 0.17 6.48
N LYS A 22 -6.06 0.86 7.33
CA LYS A 22 -4.66 0.52 7.62
C LYS A 22 -3.85 0.18 6.35
N PRO A 23 -3.74 1.08 5.37
CA PRO A 23 -3.05 0.77 4.12
C PRO A 23 -1.54 0.62 4.33
N ILE A 24 -0.93 -0.26 3.54
CA ILE A 24 0.53 -0.24 3.31
C ILE A 24 0.80 0.81 2.22
N ALA A 25 1.09 2.04 2.63
CA ALA A 25 1.30 3.16 1.72
C ALA A 25 2.25 4.20 2.31
N GLY A 26 3.00 4.88 1.47
CA GLY A 26 3.93 5.93 1.87
C GLY A 26 5.30 5.78 1.20
N THR A 27 6.34 6.15 1.93
CA THR A 27 7.73 5.90 1.57
C THR A 27 8.08 4.41 1.75
N PRO A 28 9.23 3.94 1.24
CA PRO A 28 9.69 2.57 1.51
C PRO A 28 9.79 2.24 3.00
N ALA A 29 10.20 3.19 3.86
CA ALA A 29 10.29 2.97 5.30
C ALA A 29 8.91 2.76 5.93
N ASP A 30 7.93 3.60 5.57
CA ASP A 30 6.54 3.47 6.06
C ASP A 30 5.94 2.12 5.65
N CYS A 31 6.22 1.67 4.42
CA CYS A 31 5.78 0.36 3.95
C CYS A 31 6.42 -0.80 4.72
N ILE A 32 7.70 -0.68 5.12
CA ILE A 32 8.37 -1.69 5.94
C ILE A 32 7.73 -1.77 7.32
N GLU A 33 7.58 -0.63 7.99
CA GLU A 33 6.97 -0.55 9.33
C GLU A 33 5.55 -1.16 9.34
N ALA A 34 4.74 -0.82 8.34
CA ALA A 34 3.39 -1.37 8.22
C ALA A 34 3.40 -2.90 8.00
N ILE A 35 4.31 -3.43 7.18
CA ILE A 35 4.42 -4.89 6.95
C ILE A 35 4.91 -5.60 8.21
N GLU A 36 5.81 -4.99 9.00
CA GLU A 36 6.23 -5.51 10.30
C GLU A 36 5.06 -5.59 11.28
N GLU A 37 4.23 -4.55 11.37
CA GLU A 37 3.01 -4.57 12.20
C GLU A 37 2.08 -5.73 11.81
N TYR A 38 1.88 -5.96 10.50
CA TYR A 38 1.10 -7.10 10.02
C TYR A 38 1.74 -8.45 10.36
N ARG A 39 3.07 -8.57 10.21
CA ARG A 39 3.81 -9.78 10.56
C ARG A 39 3.71 -10.10 12.05
N ASP A 40 3.82 -9.08 12.90
CA ASP A 40 3.67 -9.21 14.36
C ASP A 40 2.25 -9.61 14.76
N ALA A 41 1.25 -9.19 13.98
CA ALA A 41 -0.13 -9.66 14.10
C ALA A 41 -0.36 -11.10 13.57
N GLY A 42 0.67 -11.74 13.01
CA GLY A 42 0.64 -13.12 12.52
C GLY A 42 0.33 -13.27 11.03
N CYS A 43 0.33 -12.18 10.25
CA CYS A 43 0.20 -12.28 8.80
C CYS A 43 1.45 -12.89 8.17
N THR A 44 1.26 -13.84 7.27
CA THR A 44 2.36 -14.53 6.55
C THR A 44 2.44 -14.19 5.07
N HIS A 45 1.43 -13.47 4.56
CA HIS A 45 1.33 -13.09 3.16
C HIS A 45 0.70 -11.71 3.00
N VAL A 46 1.29 -10.88 2.13
CA VAL A 46 0.77 -9.57 1.74
C VAL A 46 0.56 -9.58 0.23
N MET A 47 -0.67 -9.30 -0.22
CA MET A 47 -0.99 -9.12 -1.63
C MET A 47 -0.73 -7.67 -2.03
N LEU A 48 0.31 -7.45 -2.83
CA LEU A 48 0.66 -6.12 -3.33
C LEU A 48 -0.18 -5.77 -4.56
N GLU A 49 -1.08 -4.79 -4.42
CA GLU A 49 -1.83 -4.23 -5.53
C GLU A 49 -1.41 -2.77 -5.79
N LEU A 50 -0.81 -2.52 -6.96
CA LEU A 50 -0.34 -1.20 -7.36
C LEU A 50 -1.25 -0.59 -8.43
N TRP A 51 -1.66 0.66 -8.20
CA TRP A 51 -2.58 1.39 -9.05
C TRP A 51 -1.94 2.65 -9.63
N GLY A 52 -2.38 3.05 -10.83
CA GLY A 52 -1.98 4.30 -11.49
C GLY A 52 -0.91 4.13 -12.56
N ASP A 53 -0.63 5.22 -13.26
CA ASP A 53 0.18 5.21 -14.50
C ASP A 53 1.65 4.85 -14.25
N LYS A 54 2.15 5.09 -13.03
CA LYS A 54 3.53 4.83 -12.61
C LYS A 54 3.73 3.47 -11.93
N ARG A 55 2.79 2.54 -12.06
CA ARG A 55 2.84 1.23 -11.37
C ARG A 55 4.15 0.46 -11.60
N HIS A 56 4.78 0.59 -12.77
CA HIS A 56 6.05 -0.08 -13.06
C HIS A 56 7.24 0.53 -12.29
N ASP A 57 7.25 1.85 -12.10
CA ASP A 57 8.29 2.50 -11.28
C ASP A 57 8.07 2.18 -9.80
N GLN A 58 6.80 2.15 -9.37
CA GLN A 58 6.42 1.79 -8.00
C GLN A 58 6.76 0.34 -7.66
N ILE A 59 6.49 -0.63 -8.55
CA ILE A 59 6.83 -2.03 -8.30
C ILE A 59 8.34 -2.22 -8.24
N ARG A 60 9.10 -1.48 -9.07
CA ARG A 60 10.56 -1.48 -9.03
C ARG A 60 11.08 -0.90 -7.72
N LEU A 61 10.58 0.27 -7.31
CA LEU A 61 10.95 0.90 -6.04
C LEU A 61 10.67 -0.03 -4.86
N PHE A 62 9.48 -0.65 -4.82
CA PHE A 62 9.10 -1.59 -3.78
C PHE A 62 10.02 -2.82 -3.78
N GLY A 63 10.28 -3.40 -4.95
CA GLY A 63 11.16 -4.55 -5.09
C GLY A 63 12.62 -4.28 -4.70
N GLU A 64 13.11 -3.06 -4.95
CA GLU A 64 14.50 -2.67 -4.65
C GLU A 64 14.69 -2.15 -3.22
N LYS A 65 13.66 -1.56 -2.60
CA LYS A 65 13.78 -0.85 -1.31
C LYS A 65 13.01 -1.47 -0.16
N VAL A 66 11.97 -2.25 -0.42
CA VAL A 66 11.13 -2.86 0.62
C VAL A 66 11.38 -4.35 0.73
N LEU A 67 11.25 -5.10 -0.39
CA LEU A 67 11.39 -6.57 -0.36
C LEU A 67 12.71 -7.09 0.25
N PRO A 68 13.89 -6.45 0.04
CA PRO A 68 15.13 -6.95 0.62
C PRO A 68 15.14 -7.01 2.15
N HIS A 69 14.33 -6.19 2.84
CA HIS A 69 14.22 -6.20 4.30
C HIS A 69 13.54 -7.47 4.84
N PHE A 70 12.73 -8.14 4.01
CA PHE A 70 11.95 -9.33 4.40
C PHE A 70 12.47 -10.62 3.76
N ARG A 71 13.60 -10.55 3.04
CA ARG A 71 14.26 -11.71 2.44
C ARG A 71 15.37 -12.18 3.38
N ASP A 72 14.99 -13.02 4.34
CA ASP A 72 15.92 -13.96 4.97
C ASP A 72 16.16 -15.16 4.03
#